data_AF-A0A519I8Q4-F1
#
_entry.id   AF-A0A519I8Q4-F1
#
_cell.length_a   1.000
_cell.length_b   1.000
_cell.length_c   1.000
_cell.angle_alpha   90.00
_cell.angle_beta   90.00
_cell.angle_gamma   90.00
#
_symmetry.space_group_name_H-M   'P 1'
#
loop_
_entity.id
_entity.type
_entity.pdbx_description
1 polymer ?
#
loop_
_entity_poly.entity_id
_entity_poly.type
_entity_poly.pdbx_seq_one_letter_code
_entity_poly.pdbx_strand_id
1 'polypeptide(L)'
;MALTQASAAGWPVLRYRSKATSFPGHVSRSKDSLAARPLRQRDLVTVTDPQCSYQRLFRFTPQARAYVPDTPAPDCTDYTVP
;
A
#
# COMPACT_ATOMS: atom_id res chain seq x y z
N MET A 1 3.20 4.86 14.70
CA MET A 1 1.73 4.78 14.61
C MET A 1 1.16 5.90 15.46
N ALA A 2 0.34 6.79 14.91
CA ALA A 2 -0.27 7.87 15.68
C ALA A 2 -1.77 7.59 15.80
N LEU A 3 -2.25 7.43 17.03
CA LEU A 3 -3.67 7.30 17.36
C LEU A 3 -4.28 8.70 17.32
N THR A 4 -5.17 8.97 16.36
CA THR A 4 -5.96 10.20 16.38
C THR A 4 -6.95 10.16 17.55
N GLN A 5 -6.98 11.23 18.34
CA GLN A 5 -7.63 11.29 19.64
C GLN A 5 -9.17 11.24 19.54
N ALA A 6 -9.71 10.29 20.32
CA ALA A 6 -11.09 10.08 20.77
C ALA A 6 -12.20 9.83 19.72
N SER A 7 -12.69 8.59 19.69
CA SER A 7 -14.15 8.38 19.65
C SER A 7 -14.61 8.14 21.08
N ALA A 8 -15.33 9.11 21.64
CA ALA A 8 -16.12 8.92 22.85
C ALA A 8 -16.97 7.65 22.71
N ALA A 9 -16.94 6.78 23.74
CA ALA A 9 -17.75 5.57 23.86
C ALA A 9 -17.49 4.38 22.88
N GLY A 10 -16.26 4.16 22.40
CA GLY A 10 -15.98 3.00 21.54
C GLY A 10 -14.50 2.64 21.34
N TRP A 11 -14.27 1.48 20.72
CA TRP A 11 -12.94 1.00 20.29
C TRP A 11 -12.27 2.02 19.35
N PRO A 12 -10.95 2.24 19.44
CA PRO A 12 -10.26 3.24 18.63
C PRO A 12 -10.30 2.93 17.13
N VAL A 13 -10.14 3.94 16.27
CA VAL A 13 -9.94 3.75 14.83
C VAL A 13 -8.43 3.72 14.54
N LEU A 14 -7.95 2.68 13.86
CA LEU A 14 -6.54 2.59 13.48
C LEU A 14 -6.36 3.12 12.06
N ARG A 15 -5.40 4.04 11.87
CA ARG A 15 -5.04 4.54 10.55
C ARG A 15 -3.78 3.87 10.05
N TYR A 16 -3.92 3.09 8.98
CA TYR A 16 -2.82 2.44 8.26
C TYR A 16 -2.39 3.29 7.06
N ARG A 17 -1.09 3.35 6.80
CA ARG A 17 -0.51 3.96 5.59
C ARG A 17 0.61 3.07 5.10
N SER A 18 0.53 2.61 3.86
CA SER A 18 1.63 1.95 3.14
C SER A 18 2.32 2.95 2.21
N LYS A 19 3.61 2.70 1.95
CA LYS A 19 4.34 3.37 0.88
C LYS A 19 5.16 2.32 0.16
N ALA A 20 4.87 2.13 -1.11
CA ALA A 20 5.62 1.27 -2.02
C ALA A 20 6.41 2.15 -2.99
N THR A 21 7.62 1.73 -3.30
CA THR A 21 8.49 2.41 -4.27
C THR A 21 9.07 1.40 -5.24
N SER A 22 9.20 1.78 -6.50
CA SER A 22 9.83 0.98 -7.54
C SER A 22 11.13 1.62 -8.01
N PHE A 23 12.07 0.78 -8.39
CA PHE A 23 13.28 1.14 -9.10
C PHE A 23 13.61 0.03 -10.10
N PRO A 24 14.01 0.36 -11.34
CA PRO A 24 14.14 1.70 -11.91
C PRO A 24 12.82 2.28 -12.46
N GLY A 25 12.45 3.49 -12.03
CA GLY A 25 11.23 4.16 -12.47
C GLY A 25 9.98 3.32 -12.22
N HIS A 26 9.00 3.41 -13.11
CA HIS A 26 7.72 2.70 -13.02
C HIS A 26 7.74 1.29 -13.63
N VAL A 27 8.91 0.65 -13.73
CA VAL A 27 8.97 -0.73 -14.24
C VAL A 27 8.38 -1.71 -13.22
N SER A 28 7.65 -2.70 -13.72
CA SER A 28 7.13 -3.80 -12.91
C SER A 28 8.14 -4.95 -12.92
N ARG A 29 8.22 -5.65 -11.78
CA ARG A 29 9.09 -6.83 -11.62
C ARG A 29 8.54 -8.08 -12.33
N SER A 30 7.23 -8.12 -12.57
CA SER A 30 6.51 -9.30 -13.06
C SER A 30 6.14 -9.21 -14.55
N LYS A 31 6.43 -8.09 -15.20
CA LYS A 31 6.21 -7.90 -16.64
C LYS A 31 7.44 -8.25 -17.46
N ASP A 32 7.23 -8.66 -18.71
CA ASP A 32 8.30 -8.88 -19.68
C ASP A 32 9.10 -7.58 -19.91
N SER A 33 10.41 -7.65 -19.67
CA SER A 33 11.32 -6.51 -19.79
C SER A 33 11.57 -6.11 -21.24
N LEU A 34 11.31 -6.99 -22.21
CA LEU A 34 11.43 -6.72 -23.64
C LEU A 34 10.19 -6.04 -24.24
N ALA A 35 9.06 -6.06 -23.53
CA ALA A 35 7.82 -5.45 -23.99
C ALA A 35 7.84 -3.90 -23.92
N ALA A 36 8.73 -3.34 -23.10
CA ALA A 36 8.89 -1.89 -22.95
C ALA A 36 10.17 -1.39 -23.64
N ARG A 37 10.25 -0.07 -23.87
CA ARG A 37 11.49 0.54 -24.38
C ARG A 37 12.68 0.28 -23.43
N PRO A 38 13.90 0.12 -23.96
CA PRO A 38 15.10 0.06 -23.13
C PRO A 38 15.21 1.26 -22.18
N LEU A 39 15.65 0.99 -20.96
CA LEU A 39 15.87 2.02 -19.94
C LEU A 39 17.00 2.95 -20.35
N ARG A 40 16.82 4.24 -20.05
CA ARG A 40 17.85 5.27 -20.19
C ARG A 40 18.32 5.70 -18.81
N GLN A 41 19.45 6.39 -18.74
CA GLN A 41 19.99 6.92 -17.48
C GLN A 41 18.96 7.71 -16.66
N ARG A 42 18.12 8.52 -17.34
CA ARG A 42 17.04 9.30 -16.70
C ARG A 42 15.91 8.46 -16.10
N ASP A 43 15.77 7.21 -16.54
CA ASP A 43 14.74 6.29 -16.06
C ASP A 43 15.22 5.55 -14.78
N LEU A 44 16.52 5.66 -14.42
CA LEU A 44 17.13 5.07 -13.22
C LEU A 44 16.85 5.92 -11.97
N VAL A 45 15.58 6.04 -11.62
CA VAL A 45 15.10 6.83 -10.47
C VAL A 45 14.19 5.99 -9.60
N THR A 46 14.18 6.24 -8.29
CA THR A 46 13.18 5.63 -7.40
C THR A 46 11.90 6.45 -7.46
N VAL A 47 10.78 5.80 -7.78
CA VAL A 47 9.45 6.45 -7.83
C VAL A 47 8.51 5.80 -6.83
N THR A 48 7.49 6.55 -6.41
CA THR A 48 6.42 5.99 -5.57
C THR A 48 5.43 5.26 -6.46
N ASP A 49 5.05 4.04 -6.06
CA ASP A 49 3.99 3.28 -6.72
C ASP A 49 2.64 3.69 -6.10
N PRO A 50 1.72 4.33 -6.86
CA PRO A 50 0.43 4.76 -6.35
C PRO A 50 -0.55 3.61 -6.10
N GLN A 51 -0.38 2.45 -6.74
CA GLN A 51 -1.24 1.28 -6.52
C GLN A 51 -1.04 0.71 -5.11
N CYS A 52 0.22 0.68 -4.66
CA CYS A 52 0.61 0.06 -3.39
C CYS A 52 0.99 1.06 -2.28
N SER A 53 0.91 2.37 -2.57
CA SER A 53 1.00 3.44 -1.58
C SER A 53 -0.38 3.99 -1.26
N TYR A 54 -1.01 3.50 -0.19
CA TYR A 54 -2.39 3.84 0.14
C TYR A 54 -2.59 4.05 1.64
N GLN A 55 -3.78 4.51 2.01
CA GLN A 55 -4.20 4.65 3.40
C GLN A 55 -5.52 3.93 3.63
N ARG A 56 -5.70 3.37 4.82
CA ARG A 56 -6.95 2.73 5.24
C ARG A 56 -7.26 2.96 6.70
N LEU A 57 -8.52 2.86 7.05
CA LEU A 57 -8.97 2.87 8.42
C LEU A 57 -9.41 1.47 8.83
N PHE A 58 -9.06 1.07 10.04
CA PHE A 58 -9.53 -0.16 10.65
C PHE A 58 -10.45 0.18 11.81
N ARG A 59 -11.58 -0.50 11.87
CA ARG A 59 -12.58 -0.37 12.94
C ARG A 59 -12.81 -1.72 13.59
N PHE A 60 -12.95 -1.74 14.90
CA PHE A 60 -13.27 -2.97 15.63
C PHE A 60 -14.72 -3.39 15.32
N THR A 61 -14.90 -4.65 14.94
CA THR A 61 -16.22 -5.27 14.71
C THR A 61 -16.44 -6.35 15.77
N PRO A 62 -17.47 -6.22 16.64
CA PRO A 62 -17.74 -7.22 17.67
C PRO A 62 -18.03 -8.62 17.12
N GLN A 63 -18.63 -8.71 15.94
CA GLN A 63 -19.01 -9.97 15.29
C GLN A 63 -17.78 -10.81 14.92
N ALA A 64 -16.74 -10.18 14.36
CA ALA A 64 -15.47 -10.85 14.04
C ALA A 64 -14.47 -10.81 15.21
N ARG A 65 -14.80 -10.10 16.29
CA ARG A 65 -13.89 -9.79 17.42
C ARG A 65 -12.54 -9.25 16.95
N ALA A 66 -12.55 -8.48 15.86
CA ALA A 66 -11.36 -8.07 15.15
C ALA A 66 -11.51 -6.69 14.50
N TYR A 67 -10.35 -6.10 14.19
CA TYR A 67 -10.26 -4.90 13.38
C TYR A 67 -10.43 -5.23 11.90
N VAL A 68 -11.45 -4.66 11.28
CA VAL A 68 -11.76 -4.85 9.86
C VAL A 68 -11.44 -3.55 9.11
N PRO A 69 -10.75 -3.63 7.96
CA PRO A 69 -10.46 -2.46 7.14
C PRO A 69 -11.73 -1.92 6.48
N ASP A 70 -11.76 -0.60 6.25
CA ASP A 70 -12.82 0.09 5.51
C ASP A 70 -12.82 -0.21 4.00
N THR A 71 -11.68 -0.64 3.47
CA THR A 71 -11.47 -0.91 2.05
C THR A 71 -10.63 -2.18 1.83
N PRO A 72 -10.95 -2.98 0.77
CA PRO A 72 -10.18 -4.18 0.43
C PRO A 72 -8.74 -3.84 0.06
N ALA A 73 -7.85 -4.84 0.11
CA ALA A 73 -6.47 -4.61 -0.29
C ALA A 73 -6.30 -4.50 -1.80
N PRO A 74 -5.52 -3.51 -2.29
CA PRO A 74 -5.08 -3.56 -3.67
C PRO A 74 -4.16 -4.76 -3.84
N ASP A 75 -4.13 -5.29 -5.05
CA ASP A 75 -3.16 -6.32 -5.40
C ASP A 75 -1.75 -5.70 -5.38
N CYS A 76 -0.96 -6.13 -4.41
CA CYS A 76 0.40 -5.68 -4.18
C CYS A 76 1.37 -6.86 -4.11
N THR A 77 1.05 -7.95 -4.79
CA THR A 77 1.87 -9.18 -4.82
C THR A 77 3.31 -8.93 -5.26
N ASP A 78 3.54 -7.96 -6.16
CA ASP A 78 4.88 -7.47 -6.56
C ASP A 78 5.74 -6.97 -5.36
N TYR A 79 5.13 -6.66 -4.22
CA TYR A 79 5.76 -6.10 -3.01
C TYR A 79 5.59 -6.94 -1.74
N THR A 80 4.58 -7.81 -1.66
CA THR A 80 4.24 -8.56 -0.44
C THR A 80 4.63 -10.03 -0.48
N VAL A 81 5.08 -10.53 -1.63
CA VAL A 81 5.60 -11.88 -1.79
C VAL A 81 7.14 -11.82 -1.88
N PRO A 82 7.88 -12.63 -1.09
CA PRO A 82 9.34 -12.67 -1.10
C PRO A 82 9.94 -13.09 -2.46
#